data_AF-A0A380STX3-F1
#
_entry.id   AF-A0A380STX3-F1
#
_cell.length_a   1.000
_cell.length_b   1.000
_cell.length_c   1.000
_cell.angle_alpha   90.00
_cell.angle_beta   90.00
_cell.angle_gamma   90.00
#
_symmetry.space_group_name_H-M   'P 1'
#
loop_
_entity.id
_entity.type
_entity.pdbx_description
1 polymer ?
#
loop_
_entity_poly.entity_id
_entity_poly.type
_entity_poly.pdbx_seq_one_letter_code
_entity_poly.pdbx_strand_id
1 'polypeptide(L)'
;MSGKAQQQSRIKELITRGREQGYLTYAEVNDHLPEDISDPEQVEDIIRMINDMGINVFESAPDADALLLAEADTDEAAAEEAAAALAAVETDIGRTTDPVRMYMREMGTVELLTREGEIEIAKRIEEGIREVMGAIAHFPGTVDHILSEYDRVTTEGGRLSDVLSGYIDPDDGIAPPAEVPPPVDPKAPAKAEADDEDEEKEGDEEEEETESGPDPVIAQQRFGAVQEQLNATLKVLKKNGRSHKDSIKAMLDLAELFMPIKLVPKQFEALVERVRSALDRLRQQERAIMQLCVRDARMPRADFLRLFPSNETDQTWSGDLSKRSTKWAAALGEKNDAIVACQQKLIDLENETGLTIAEIKDINRRMSIGEAKARRAKKEMVEANLRLVISIAKKYTNRGLQFLDLIQEGNIGLMKAVDKFEYRRGYKFSTYATWWIRQAITRSIADQARTIRIPVHMIETINKLNRISRQMLQEMGREPTPEELGERMEMPEDKIRKVLKIAKEPISMETPIGDDEDSHLGDFIEDSTMQSPIDVATVESLKEATRDVLSGLTAREAKVLRMRFGIDMNTDHTLEEVGKQFDVTRERIRQIEAKALRKLRHPTRSEHLRSFLDE
;
A
#
# COMPACT_ATOMS: atom_id res chain seq x y z
N MET A 1 36.00 -24.65 26.66
CA MET A 1 35.83 -25.87 25.85
C MET A 1 35.11 -26.91 26.72
N SER A 2 33.76 -26.90 26.82
CA SER A 2 33.04 -28.08 27.37
C SER A 2 31.50 -28.05 27.22
N GLY A 3 30.84 -26.91 27.01
CA GLY A 3 29.36 -26.88 26.86
C GLY A 3 28.88 -27.45 25.51
N LYS A 4 29.37 -26.86 24.42
CA LYS A 4 28.94 -27.19 23.04
C LYS A 4 29.23 -28.64 22.62
N ALA A 5 30.37 -29.22 23.04
CA ALA A 5 30.71 -30.60 22.71
C ALA A 5 29.86 -31.62 23.49
N GLN A 6 29.38 -31.24 24.68
CA GLN A 6 28.56 -32.08 25.54
C GLN A 6 27.08 -32.03 25.10
N GLN A 7 26.64 -30.90 24.54
CA GLN A 7 25.32 -30.71 23.90
C GLN A 7 25.19 -31.56 22.62
N GLN A 8 26.19 -31.54 21.75
CA GLN A 8 26.25 -32.40 20.55
C GLN A 8 26.17 -33.91 20.85
N SER A 9 26.69 -34.35 22.00
CA SER A 9 26.61 -35.75 22.42
C SER A 9 25.17 -36.16 22.76
N ARG A 10 24.40 -35.29 23.44
CA ARG A 10 23.07 -35.62 23.96
C ARG A 10 22.01 -35.77 22.87
N ILE A 11 22.00 -34.89 21.86
CA ILE A 11 21.05 -34.98 20.74
C ILE A 11 21.38 -36.19 19.86
N LYS A 12 22.68 -36.48 19.68
CA LYS A 12 23.11 -37.68 18.95
C LYS A 12 22.69 -38.97 19.67
N GLU A 13 22.78 -38.99 21.00
CA GLU A 13 22.29 -40.09 21.84
C GLU A 13 20.77 -40.27 21.73
N LEU A 14 20.00 -39.17 21.70
CA LEU A 14 18.55 -39.20 21.50
C LEU A 14 18.17 -39.81 20.14
N ILE A 15 18.86 -39.39 19.06
CA ILE A 15 18.61 -39.92 17.70
C ILE A 15 18.97 -41.41 17.62
N THR A 16 20.08 -41.84 18.22
CA THR A 16 20.43 -43.27 18.26
C THR A 16 19.39 -44.09 19.00
N ARG A 17 18.88 -43.58 20.12
CA ARG A 17 17.86 -44.25 20.93
C ARG A 17 16.51 -44.30 20.22
N GLY A 18 16.10 -43.23 19.55
CA GLY A 18 14.87 -43.19 18.75
C GLY A 18 14.92 -44.15 17.55
N ARG A 19 16.08 -44.30 16.89
CA ARG A 19 16.27 -45.29 15.82
C ARG A 19 16.24 -46.74 16.31
N GLU A 20 16.74 -47.01 17.52
CA GLU A 20 16.70 -48.36 18.12
C GLU A 20 15.30 -48.73 18.62
N GLN A 21 14.55 -47.76 19.16
CA GLN A 21 13.23 -47.97 19.73
C GLN A 21 12.10 -47.88 18.69
N GLY A 22 12.33 -47.20 17.56
CA GLY A 22 11.33 -46.95 16.53
C GLY A 22 10.31 -45.86 16.90
N TYR A 23 10.44 -45.26 18.08
CA TYR A 23 9.64 -44.14 18.56
C TYR A 23 10.41 -43.33 19.60
N LEU A 24 9.96 -42.11 19.88
CA LEU A 24 10.39 -41.29 21.02
C LEU A 24 9.17 -40.72 21.74
N THR A 25 9.30 -40.43 23.03
CA THR A 25 8.25 -39.71 23.78
C THR A 25 8.56 -38.22 23.93
N TYR A 26 7.53 -37.38 24.06
CA TYR A 26 7.74 -35.93 24.34
C TYR A 26 8.60 -35.69 25.58
N ALA A 27 8.48 -36.52 26.61
CA ALA A 27 9.30 -36.46 27.81
C ALA A 27 10.78 -36.74 27.51
N GLU A 28 11.07 -37.78 26.72
CA GLU A 28 12.45 -38.10 26.33
C GLU A 28 13.05 -37.04 25.42
N VAL A 29 12.27 -36.46 24.50
CA VAL A 29 12.75 -35.34 23.68
C VAL A 29 13.09 -34.14 24.57
N ASN A 30 12.22 -33.77 25.51
CA ASN A 30 12.41 -32.63 26.41
C ASN A 30 13.59 -32.82 27.40
N ASP A 31 13.80 -34.02 27.92
CA ASP A 31 14.90 -34.34 28.84
C ASP A 31 16.29 -34.27 28.17
N HIS A 32 16.34 -34.53 26.86
CA HIS A 32 17.56 -34.54 26.06
C HIS A 32 17.81 -33.21 25.32
N LEU A 33 16.84 -32.30 25.31
CA LEU A 33 16.99 -30.94 24.80
C LEU A 33 17.81 -30.06 25.78
N PRO A 34 18.63 -29.11 25.27
CA PRO A 34 19.32 -28.14 26.13
C PRO A 34 18.33 -27.26 26.91
N GLU A 35 18.64 -26.94 28.17
CA GLU A 35 17.86 -25.99 29.00
C GLU A 35 17.74 -24.58 28.37
N ASP A 36 18.62 -24.25 27.42
CA ASP A 36 18.63 -23.00 26.66
C ASP A 36 17.56 -22.94 25.55
N ILE A 37 17.02 -24.09 25.10
CA ILE A 37 15.90 -24.18 24.15
C ILE A 37 14.60 -24.22 24.96
N SER A 38 14.09 -23.03 25.28
CA SER A 38 12.85 -22.87 26.06
C SER A 38 11.64 -22.47 25.19
N ASP A 39 11.85 -22.27 23.89
CA ASP A 39 10.82 -21.82 22.95
C ASP A 39 10.00 -23.01 22.43
N PRO A 40 8.67 -23.07 22.67
CA PRO A 40 7.83 -24.19 22.24
C PRO A 40 7.86 -24.46 20.73
N GLU A 41 7.96 -23.41 19.90
CA GLU A 41 8.07 -23.54 18.43
C GLU A 41 9.37 -24.20 17.99
N GLN A 42 10.49 -23.91 18.67
CA GLN A 42 11.76 -24.55 18.37
C GLN A 42 11.73 -26.04 18.75
N VAL A 43 11.04 -26.37 19.84
CA VAL A 43 10.80 -27.76 20.25
C VAL A 43 9.93 -28.48 19.22
N GLU A 44 8.87 -27.84 18.73
CA GLU A 44 7.99 -28.39 17.69
C GLU A 44 8.70 -28.56 16.34
N ASP A 45 9.53 -27.59 15.94
CA ASP A 45 10.38 -27.69 14.74
C ASP A 45 11.38 -28.87 14.87
N ILE A 46 11.97 -29.08 16.06
CA ILE A 46 12.84 -30.23 16.35
C ILE A 46 12.06 -31.54 16.28
N ILE A 47 10.84 -31.58 16.81
CA ILE A 47 9.97 -32.76 16.73
C ILE A 47 9.60 -33.05 15.27
N ARG A 48 9.27 -32.04 14.46
CA ARG A 48 9.05 -32.22 13.01
C ARG A 48 10.29 -32.76 12.32
N MET A 49 11.48 -32.21 12.60
CA MET A 49 12.75 -32.73 12.07
C MET A 49 13.02 -34.18 12.49
N ILE A 50 12.64 -34.58 13.71
CA ILE A 50 12.77 -35.97 14.19
C ILE A 50 11.76 -36.90 13.49
N ASN A 51 10.53 -36.45 13.27
CA ASN A 51 9.52 -37.19 12.49
C ASN A 51 9.96 -37.35 11.02
N ASP A 52 10.55 -36.30 10.41
CA ASP A 52 11.10 -36.33 9.04
C ASP A 52 12.29 -37.31 8.92
N MET A 53 12.99 -37.61 10.02
CA MET A 53 14.01 -38.66 10.10
C MET A 53 13.44 -40.08 10.23
N GLY A 54 12.11 -40.23 10.19
CA GLY A 54 11.40 -41.50 10.32
C GLY A 54 11.25 -42.01 11.75
N ILE A 55 11.34 -41.13 12.76
CA ILE A 55 11.15 -41.48 14.18
C ILE A 55 9.88 -40.78 14.68
N ASN A 56 8.81 -41.54 14.89
CA ASN A 56 7.54 -40.98 15.37
C ASN A 56 7.63 -40.57 16.84
N VAL A 57 7.28 -39.32 17.14
CA VAL A 57 7.21 -38.79 18.52
C VAL A 57 5.78 -38.88 19.06
N PHE A 58 5.58 -39.60 20.17
CA PHE A 58 4.28 -39.79 20.82
C PHE A 58 4.20 -39.15 22.21
N GLU A 59 3.01 -38.73 22.65
CA GLU A 59 2.79 -38.19 24.00
C GLU A 59 2.97 -39.24 25.10
N SER A 60 2.61 -40.49 24.80
CA SER A 60 2.85 -41.65 25.67
C SER A 60 3.39 -42.81 24.83
N ALA A 61 4.11 -43.74 25.47
CA ALA A 61 4.71 -44.87 24.76
C ALA A 61 3.61 -45.69 24.04
N PRO A 62 3.71 -45.90 22.72
CA PRO A 62 2.71 -46.64 21.96
C PRO A 62 2.72 -48.13 22.33
N ASP A 63 1.55 -48.76 22.23
CA ASP A 63 1.40 -50.20 22.44
C ASP A 63 2.10 -50.99 21.32
N ALA A 64 2.54 -52.22 21.63
CA ALA A 64 3.33 -53.06 20.71
C ALA A 64 2.63 -53.33 19.36
N ASP A 65 1.29 -53.34 19.34
CA ASP A 65 0.50 -53.53 18.11
C ASP A 65 0.49 -52.26 17.24
N ALA A 66 0.52 -51.06 17.84
CA ALA A 66 0.59 -49.78 17.12
C ALA A 66 1.94 -49.57 16.44
N LEU A 67 3.02 -50.05 17.06
CA LEU A 67 4.37 -50.04 16.48
C LEU A 67 4.54 -50.97 15.27
N LEU A 68 3.79 -52.07 15.22
CA LEU A 68 3.82 -53.02 14.10
C LEU A 68 3.00 -52.57 12.89
N LEU A 69 2.02 -51.67 13.10
CA LEU A 69 1.16 -51.11 12.06
C LEU A 69 1.72 -49.82 11.43
N ALA A 70 2.66 -49.15 12.10
CA ALA A 70 3.32 -47.97 11.56
C ALA A 70 4.36 -48.39 10.50
N GLU A 71 4.05 -48.16 9.22
CA GLU A 71 5.06 -48.27 8.15
C GLU A 71 6.08 -47.13 8.31
N ALA A 72 7.33 -47.48 8.59
CA ALA A 72 8.42 -46.52 8.64
C ALA A 72 8.93 -46.24 7.21
N ASP A 73 8.32 -45.27 6.53
CA ASP A 73 8.88 -44.71 5.31
C ASP A 73 10.12 -43.88 5.68
N THR A 74 11.30 -44.49 5.53
CA THR A 74 12.58 -43.80 5.73
C THR A 74 13.16 -43.39 4.37
N ASP A 75 12.98 -42.12 4.01
CA ASP A 75 13.75 -41.53 2.90
C ASP A 75 15.16 -41.18 3.42
N GLU A 76 16.16 -41.96 3.00
CA GLU A 76 17.55 -41.84 3.43
C GLU A 76 18.14 -40.45 3.10
N ALA A 77 17.63 -39.79 2.05
CA ALA A 77 18.02 -38.43 1.69
C ALA A 77 17.41 -37.37 2.63
N ALA A 78 16.14 -37.53 3.01
CA ALA A 78 15.48 -36.64 3.98
C ALA A 78 16.10 -36.76 5.38
N ALA A 79 16.50 -37.97 5.77
CA ALA A 79 17.16 -38.22 7.04
C ALA A 79 18.57 -37.58 7.14
N GLU A 80 19.33 -37.53 6.03
CA GLU A 80 20.64 -36.86 5.99
C GLU A 80 20.49 -35.32 6.00
N GLU A 81 19.48 -34.79 5.31
CA GLU A 81 19.14 -33.36 5.33
C GLU A 81 18.66 -32.89 6.71
N ALA A 82 17.76 -33.63 7.36
CA ALA A 82 17.26 -33.33 8.69
C ALA A 82 18.37 -33.38 9.76
N ALA A 83 19.30 -34.33 9.66
CA ALA A 83 20.47 -34.39 10.54
C ALA A 83 21.41 -33.19 10.37
N ALA A 84 21.61 -32.73 9.13
CA ALA A 84 22.38 -31.52 8.85
C ALA A 84 21.67 -30.25 9.35
N ALA A 85 20.33 -30.19 9.24
CA ALA A 85 19.51 -29.09 9.73
C ALA A 85 19.53 -28.98 11.26
N LEU A 86 19.36 -30.09 11.99
CA LEU A 86 19.46 -30.14 13.45
C LEU A 86 20.83 -29.67 13.95
N ALA A 87 21.91 -30.07 13.27
CA ALA A 87 23.27 -29.62 13.60
C ALA A 87 23.46 -28.11 13.34
N ALA A 88 22.76 -27.53 12.35
CA ALA A 88 22.82 -26.10 12.07
C ALA A 88 21.98 -25.27 13.06
N VAL A 89 20.81 -25.77 13.49
CA VAL A 89 19.93 -25.12 14.48
C VAL A 89 20.65 -24.94 15.82
N GLU A 90 21.55 -25.85 16.19
CA GLU A 90 22.38 -25.74 17.40
C GLU A 90 23.40 -24.58 17.33
N THR A 91 23.80 -24.14 16.13
CA THR A 91 24.80 -23.07 15.98
C THR A 91 24.22 -21.66 16.09
N ASP A 92 22.92 -21.49 15.80
CA ASP A 92 22.22 -20.21 15.81
C ASP A 92 21.17 -20.15 16.93
N ILE A 93 21.64 -19.89 18.15
CA ILE A 93 20.89 -19.81 19.43
C ILE A 93 19.85 -18.63 19.46
N GLY A 94 19.50 -18.06 18.32
CA GLY A 94 18.46 -17.05 18.16
C GLY A 94 17.63 -17.23 16.89
N ARG A 95 17.74 -18.35 16.19
CA ARG A 95 16.92 -18.60 15.00
C ARG A 95 15.48 -18.86 15.43
N THR A 96 14.60 -17.92 15.15
CA THR A 96 13.14 -18.05 15.30
C THR A 96 12.53 -17.96 13.91
N THR A 97 11.50 -18.76 13.67
CA THR A 97 10.70 -18.76 12.44
C THR A 97 9.56 -17.75 12.51
N ASP A 98 9.17 -17.30 13.71
CA ASP A 98 8.16 -16.27 13.93
C ASP A 98 8.66 -14.86 13.55
N PRO A 99 8.08 -14.24 12.52
CA PRO A 99 8.45 -12.88 12.11
C PRO A 99 8.19 -11.83 13.20
N VAL A 100 7.24 -12.04 14.11
CA VAL A 100 6.98 -11.13 15.24
C VAL A 100 8.20 -11.08 16.16
N ARG A 101 8.76 -12.23 16.53
CA ARG A 101 9.95 -12.29 17.38
C ARG A 101 11.17 -11.71 16.69
N MET A 102 11.36 -11.97 15.38
CA MET A 102 12.44 -11.34 14.60
C MET A 102 12.34 -9.82 14.67
N TYR A 103 11.14 -9.28 14.45
CA TYR A 103 10.88 -7.85 14.48
C TYR A 103 11.12 -7.24 15.88
N MET A 104 10.63 -7.89 16.95
CA MET A 104 10.83 -7.43 18.33
C MET A 104 12.30 -7.38 18.71
N ARG A 105 13.11 -8.34 18.24
CA ARG A 105 14.55 -8.38 18.47
C ARG A 105 15.26 -7.23 17.74
N GLU A 106 14.98 -7.02 16.46
CA GLU A 106 15.60 -5.94 15.68
C GLU A 106 15.27 -4.56 16.26
N MET A 107 13.99 -4.34 16.59
CA MET A 107 13.57 -3.11 17.27
C MET A 107 14.22 -2.97 18.65
N GLY A 108 14.42 -4.08 19.36
CA GLY A 108 15.07 -4.13 20.67
C GLY A 108 16.47 -3.51 20.70
N THR A 109 17.17 -3.48 19.56
CA THR A 109 18.53 -2.91 19.43
C THR A 109 18.57 -1.39 19.49
N VAL A 110 17.46 -0.71 19.18
CA VAL A 110 17.40 0.76 19.14
C VAL A 110 17.06 1.30 20.52
N GLU A 111 17.82 2.27 21.02
CA GLU A 111 17.57 2.90 22.33
C GLU A 111 16.34 3.82 22.31
N LEU A 112 15.73 4.03 23.49
CA LEU A 112 14.61 4.97 23.62
C LEU A 112 15.12 6.42 23.61
N LEU A 113 14.39 7.29 22.94
CA LEU A 113 14.74 8.71 22.84
C LEU A 113 14.29 9.50 24.08
N THR A 114 15.10 10.46 24.50
CA THR A 114 14.70 11.47 25.49
C THR A 114 13.95 12.61 24.81
N ARG A 115 13.22 13.44 25.58
CA ARG A 115 12.54 14.63 25.05
C ARG A 115 13.52 15.59 24.35
N GLU A 116 14.73 15.73 24.88
CA GLU A 116 15.77 16.57 24.27
C GLU A 116 16.23 15.97 22.94
N GLY A 117 16.41 14.65 22.87
CA GLY A 117 16.71 13.94 21.63
C GLY A 117 15.60 14.08 20.58
N GLU A 118 14.32 14.03 20.99
CA GLU A 118 13.17 14.27 20.08
C GLU A 118 13.27 15.65 19.42
N ILE A 119 13.59 16.67 20.19
CA ILE A 119 13.73 18.05 19.71
C ILE A 119 14.96 18.18 18.80
N GLU A 120 16.08 17.56 19.15
CA GLU A 120 17.31 17.59 18.33
C GLU A 120 17.08 16.93 16.96
N ILE A 121 16.42 15.78 16.93
CA ILE A 121 16.09 15.11 15.67
C ILE A 121 15.10 15.95 14.86
N ALA A 122 14.07 16.54 15.48
CA ALA A 122 13.13 17.43 14.79
C ALA A 122 13.85 18.64 14.17
N LYS A 123 14.80 19.26 14.89
CA LYS A 123 15.65 20.34 14.38
C LYS A 123 16.51 19.89 13.19
N ARG A 124 17.09 18.69 13.24
CA ARG A 124 17.86 18.10 12.12
C ARG A 124 16.99 17.85 10.89
N ILE A 125 15.72 17.45 11.08
CA ILE A 125 14.76 17.29 9.98
C ILE A 125 14.47 18.65 9.33
N GLU A 126 14.14 19.67 10.12
CA GLU A 126 13.90 21.03 9.63
C GLU A 126 15.12 21.61 8.91
N GLU A 127 16.32 21.41 9.46
CA GLU A 127 17.56 21.87 8.84
C GLU A 127 17.81 21.19 7.49
N GLY A 128 17.57 19.87 7.37
CA GLY A 128 17.68 19.15 6.11
C GLY A 128 16.68 19.65 5.05
N ILE A 129 15.44 19.95 5.44
CA ILE A 129 14.44 20.55 4.55
C ILE A 129 14.85 21.96 4.14
N ARG A 130 15.41 22.75 5.07
CA ARG A 130 15.92 24.10 4.80
C ARG A 130 17.08 24.08 3.80
N GLU A 131 18.03 23.15 3.96
CA GLU A 131 19.13 22.95 3.00
C GLU A 131 18.61 22.60 1.60
N VAL A 132 17.57 21.77 1.50
CA VAL A 132 16.90 21.45 0.24
C VAL A 132 16.28 22.71 -0.38
N MET A 133 15.47 23.46 0.38
CA MET A 133 14.85 24.70 -0.09
C MET A 133 15.90 25.72 -0.54
N GLY A 134 17.00 25.86 0.21
CA GLY A 134 18.11 26.72 -0.15
C GLY A 134 18.79 26.30 -1.45
N ALA A 135 18.98 24.99 -1.68
CA ALA A 135 19.53 24.50 -2.94
C ALA A 135 18.58 24.77 -4.13
N ILE A 136 17.28 24.47 -3.98
CA ILE A 136 16.28 24.63 -5.04
C ILE A 136 16.05 26.13 -5.37
N ALA A 137 16.18 27.03 -4.40
CA ALA A 137 16.12 28.48 -4.63
C ALA A 137 17.18 28.99 -5.62
N HIS A 138 18.33 28.30 -5.73
CA HIS A 138 19.36 28.65 -6.71
C HIS A 138 19.01 28.19 -8.13
N PHE A 139 18.03 27.29 -8.29
CA PHE A 139 17.58 26.83 -9.61
C PHE A 139 16.64 27.87 -10.25
N PRO A 140 16.94 28.39 -11.46
CA PRO A 140 16.15 29.43 -12.09
C PRO A 140 14.69 29.03 -12.34
N GLY A 141 13.77 29.98 -12.11
CA GLY A 141 12.34 29.77 -12.32
C GLY A 141 11.63 28.98 -11.22
N THR A 142 12.33 28.50 -10.19
CA THR A 142 11.72 27.85 -9.01
C THR A 142 10.92 28.86 -8.20
N VAL A 143 11.58 29.93 -7.75
CA VAL A 143 10.96 30.95 -6.89
C VAL A 143 9.84 31.67 -7.66
N ASP A 144 10.07 32.00 -8.93
CA ASP A 144 9.06 32.56 -9.83
C ASP A 144 7.81 31.67 -9.94
N HIS A 145 7.99 30.35 -10.01
CA HIS A 145 6.87 29.41 -10.11
C HIS A 145 6.01 29.43 -8.85
N ILE A 146 6.62 29.39 -7.67
CA ILE A 146 5.88 29.44 -6.40
C ILE A 146 5.17 30.78 -6.21
N LEU A 147 5.80 31.89 -6.60
CA LEU A 147 5.16 33.21 -6.58
C LEU A 147 3.97 33.27 -7.54
N SER A 148 4.10 32.69 -8.73
CA SER A 148 2.99 32.59 -9.70
C SER A 148 1.82 31.75 -9.16
N GLU A 149 2.12 30.65 -8.46
CA GLU A 149 1.10 29.82 -7.79
C GLU A 149 0.42 30.58 -6.64
N TYR A 150 1.17 31.35 -5.85
CA TYR A 150 0.64 32.24 -4.81
C TYR A 150 -0.27 33.33 -5.41
N ASP A 151 0.16 33.99 -6.49
CA ASP A 151 -0.63 34.99 -7.20
C ASP A 151 -1.90 34.37 -7.79
N ARG A 152 -1.82 33.16 -8.36
CA ARG A 152 -2.99 32.42 -8.86
C ARG A 152 -4.00 32.17 -7.75
N VAL A 153 -3.55 31.66 -6.60
CA VAL A 153 -4.43 31.35 -5.46
C VAL A 153 -5.09 32.61 -4.89
N THR A 154 -4.35 33.71 -4.81
CA THR A 154 -4.88 34.98 -4.29
C THR A 154 -5.80 35.71 -5.26
N THR A 155 -5.64 35.54 -6.58
CA THR A 155 -6.44 36.22 -7.61
C THR A 155 -7.63 35.39 -8.13
N GLU A 156 -7.44 34.08 -8.34
CA GLU A 156 -8.45 33.19 -8.93
C GLU A 156 -9.34 32.49 -7.87
N GLY A 157 -9.05 32.66 -6.58
CA GLY A 157 -9.92 32.20 -5.48
C GLY A 157 -9.60 30.82 -4.93
N GLY A 158 -8.33 30.51 -4.66
CA GLY A 158 -7.88 29.28 -4.01
C GLY A 158 -7.68 29.43 -2.49
N ARG A 159 -7.34 28.32 -1.79
CA ARG A 159 -6.96 28.37 -0.37
C ARG A 159 -5.46 28.55 -0.25
N LEU A 160 -5.01 29.39 0.69
CA LEU A 160 -3.58 29.58 0.95
C LEU A 160 -2.90 28.26 1.40
N SER A 161 -3.66 27.39 2.07
CA SER A 161 -3.27 26.02 2.44
C SER A 161 -2.86 25.15 1.25
N ASP A 162 -3.24 25.50 0.00
CA ASP A 162 -2.85 24.76 -1.21
C ASP A 162 -1.38 25.04 -1.62
N VAL A 163 -0.80 26.14 -1.14
CA VAL A 163 0.56 26.59 -1.48
C VAL A 163 1.53 26.37 -0.32
N LEU A 164 1.16 26.82 0.88
CA LEU A 164 1.99 26.68 2.07
C LEU A 164 1.23 26.09 3.25
N SER A 165 1.96 25.35 4.07
CA SER A 165 1.45 24.82 5.35
C SER A 165 1.91 25.65 6.55
N GLY A 166 2.90 26.53 6.40
CA GLY A 166 3.44 27.35 7.51
C GLY A 166 4.85 27.88 7.26
N TYR A 167 5.59 28.14 8.34
CA TYR A 167 6.94 28.69 8.28
C TYR A 167 7.93 27.94 9.19
N ILE A 168 9.17 27.79 8.72
CA ILE A 168 10.31 27.18 9.42
C ILE A 168 11.34 28.28 9.74
N ASP A 169 10.97 29.17 10.65
CA ASP A 169 11.86 30.26 11.05
C ASP A 169 13.07 29.72 11.83
N PRO A 170 14.27 30.29 11.63
CA PRO A 170 15.39 30.07 12.54
C PRO A 170 14.94 30.35 13.98
N ASP A 171 15.41 29.55 14.93
CA ASP A 171 15.02 29.69 16.35
C ASP A 171 15.49 31.06 16.89
N ASP A 172 14.63 32.09 16.85
CA ASP A 172 14.91 33.41 17.44
C ASP A 172 14.84 33.40 18.97
N GLY A 173 14.69 32.22 19.60
CA GLY A 173 14.47 32.10 21.04
C GLY A 173 13.14 32.70 21.52
N ILE A 174 12.30 33.17 20.60
CA ILE A 174 10.96 33.67 20.86
C ILE A 174 10.00 32.54 20.51
N ALA A 175 9.44 31.90 21.54
CA ALA A 175 8.25 31.11 21.37
C ALA A 175 7.20 31.97 20.65
N PRO A 176 6.61 31.52 19.54
CA PRO A 176 5.39 32.13 19.03
C PRO A 176 4.37 32.20 20.17
N PRO A 177 3.46 33.19 20.21
CA PRO A 177 2.35 33.14 21.13
C PRO A 177 1.67 31.78 20.92
N ALA A 178 1.47 31.04 22.00
CA ALA A 178 0.73 29.79 21.94
C ALA A 178 -0.65 30.10 21.36
N GLU A 179 -0.89 29.76 20.09
CA GLU A 179 -2.24 29.46 19.64
C GLU A 179 -2.63 28.21 20.39
N VAL A 180 -3.40 28.43 21.45
CA VAL A 180 -4.03 27.42 22.28
C VAL A 180 -5.01 26.66 21.39
N PRO A 181 -4.76 25.38 21.02
CA PRO A 181 -5.88 24.50 20.70
C PRO A 181 -6.67 24.29 21.99
N PRO A 182 -8.00 24.07 21.93
CA PRO A 182 -8.79 23.87 23.14
C PRO A 182 -8.18 22.76 24.01
N PRO A 183 -8.28 22.90 25.34
CA PRO A 183 -7.63 21.97 26.26
C PRO A 183 -8.20 20.57 26.07
N VAL A 184 -7.36 19.64 25.64
CA VAL A 184 -7.60 18.22 25.91
C VAL A 184 -7.36 18.04 27.41
N ASP A 185 -8.43 18.06 28.19
CA ASP A 185 -8.42 18.04 29.65
C ASP A 185 -7.49 16.93 30.19
N PRO A 186 -6.38 17.29 30.87
CA PRO A 186 -5.55 16.35 31.60
C PRO A 186 -5.77 16.56 33.10
N LYS A 187 -6.57 15.69 33.73
CA LYS A 187 -6.52 15.53 35.19
C LYS A 187 -6.62 14.06 35.62
N ALA A 188 -5.46 13.56 36.03
CA ALA A 188 -5.14 12.32 36.76
C ALA A 188 -5.68 12.36 38.23
N PRO A 189 -5.59 11.31 39.10
CA PRO A 189 -4.51 10.32 39.19
C PRO A 189 -4.89 8.85 39.44
N ALA A 190 -3.88 8.00 39.27
CA ALA A 190 -3.88 6.56 39.54
C ALA A 190 -4.46 6.17 40.91
N LYS A 191 -5.42 5.24 40.89
CA LYS A 191 -5.58 4.16 41.86
C LYS A 191 -6.22 2.97 41.15
N ALA A 192 -5.65 1.79 41.40
CA ALA A 192 -6.09 0.51 40.91
C ALA A 192 -7.51 0.18 41.40
N GLU A 193 -8.37 -0.26 40.48
CA GLU A 193 -9.17 -1.49 40.56
C GLU A 193 -9.90 -1.67 39.22
N ALA A 194 -10.11 -2.93 38.85
CA ALA A 194 -10.59 -3.36 37.54
C ALA A 194 -12.04 -2.94 37.28
N ASP A 195 -12.31 -2.34 36.12
CA ASP A 195 -13.45 -2.70 35.26
C ASP A 195 -13.36 -2.01 33.89
N ASP A 196 -13.86 -2.73 32.88
CA ASP A 196 -13.88 -2.43 31.44
C ASP A 196 -14.76 -1.21 31.08
N GLU A 197 -14.32 0.02 31.36
CA GLU A 197 -15.02 1.23 30.88
C GLU A 197 -14.06 2.36 30.51
N ASP A 198 -13.47 2.31 29.32
CA ASP A 198 -12.93 3.49 28.64
C ASP A 198 -12.96 3.28 27.11
N GLU A 199 -14.17 3.08 26.56
CA GLU A 199 -14.43 3.24 25.12
C GLU A 199 -14.97 4.65 24.83
N GLU A 200 -14.03 5.52 24.46
CA GLU A 200 -14.16 6.65 23.53
C GLU A 200 -15.57 7.27 23.42
N LYS A 201 -15.75 8.41 24.10
CA LYS A 201 -16.65 9.47 23.62
C LYS A 201 -16.06 10.05 22.32
N GLU A 202 -16.20 9.34 21.22
CA GLU A 202 -16.33 10.00 19.92
C GLU A 202 -17.73 10.59 19.88
N GLY A 203 -17.82 11.84 20.31
CA GLY A 203 -18.94 12.69 19.95
C GLY A 203 -18.88 12.94 18.45
N ASP A 204 -20.06 12.88 17.81
CA ASP A 204 -20.33 13.46 16.50
C ASP A 204 -19.90 14.93 16.50
N GLU A 205 -18.64 15.17 16.19
CA GLU A 205 -18.22 16.40 15.54
C GLU A 205 -17.41 15.92 14.35
N GLU A 206 -18.05 15.94 13.17
CA GLU A 206 -17.36 16.45 11.99
C GLU A 206 -16.83 17.83 12.39
N GLU A 207 -15.73 17.88 13.16
CA GLU A 207 -14.82 18.99 13.13
C GLU A 207 -14.38 19.00 11.67
N GLU A 208 -15.10 19.78 10.85
CA GLU A 208 -14.47 20.47 9.74
C GLU A 208 -13.11 20.88 10.29
N GLU A 209 -12.04 20.31 9.77
CA GLU A 209 -10.70 20.82 10.01
C GLU A 209 -10.81 22.31 9.69
N THR A 210 -11.03 23.14 10.72
CA THR A 210 -10.69 24.54 10.65
C THR A 210 -9.18 24.47 10.63
N GLU A 211 -8.63 24.17 9.45
CA GLU A 211 -7.27 24.48 9.10
C GLU A 211 -7.09 25.89 9.62
N SER A 212 -6.37 26.03 10.74
CA SER A 212 -5.70 27.27 11.06
C SER A 212 -4.70 27.47 9.92
N GLY A 213 -5.25 27.96 8.81
CA GLY A 213 -4.51 28.20 7.59
C GLY A 213 -3.50 29.29 7.87
N PRO A 214 -2.40 29.33 7.13
CA PRO A 214 -1.38 30.35 7.32
C PRO A 214 -2.01 31.75 7.29
N ASP A 215 -1.59 32.63 8.21
CA ASP A 215 -2.12 33.99 8.28
C ASP A 215 -1.88 34.71 6.93
N PRO A 216 -2.94 35.15 6.24
CA PRO A 216 -2.84 35.77 4.92
C PRO A 216 -2.02 37.07 4.95
N VAL A 217 -2.00 37.79 6.08
CA VAL A 217 -1.24 39.04 6.22
C VAL A 217 0.25 38.75 6.27
N ILE A 218 0.66 37.77 7.07
CA ILE A 218 2.07 37.35 7.18
C ILE A 218 2.55 36.77 5.85
N ALA A 219 1.70 35.98 5.18
CA ALA A 219 2.00 35.46 3.86
C ALA A 219 2.23 36.58 2.85
N GLN A 220 1.33 37.57 2.78
CA GLN A 220 1.50 38.71 1.87
C GLN A 220 2.81 39.47 2.12
N GLN A 221 3.20 39.66 3.37
CA GLN A 221 4.47 40.31 3.72
C GLN A 221 5.69 39.48 3.27
N ARG A 222 5.70 38.18 3.56
CA ARG A 222 6.83 37.30 3.22
C ARG A 222 6.95 37.07 1.72
N PHE A 223 5.86 36.74 1.03
CA PHE A 223 5.85 36.60 -0.43
C PHE A 223 6.16 37.93 -1.13
N GLY A 224 5.70 39.06 -0.59
CA GLY A 224 6.09 40.38 -1.06
C GLY A 224 7.59 40.64 -0.96
N ALA A 225 8.21 40.32 0.19
CA ALA A 225 9.66 40.44 0.37
C ALA A 225 10.45 39.53 -0.59
N VAL A 226 9.98 38.28 -0.81
CA VAL A 226 10.57 37.35 -1.77
C VAL A 226 10.44 37.90 -3.20
N GLN A 227 9.28 38.46 -3.57
CA GLN A 227 9.05 39.08 -4.87
C GLN A 227 9.98 40.27 -5.12
N GLU A 228 10.14 41.17 -4.15
CA GLU A 228 11.04 42.32 -4.24
C GLU A 228 12.49 41.88 -4.40
N GLN A 229 12.95 40.93 -3.59
CA GLN A 229 14.31 40.40 -3.65
C GLN A 229 14.57 39.65 -4.95
N LEU A 230 13.61 38.86 -5.44
CA LEU A 230 13.71 38.17 -6.73
C LEU A 230 13.92 39.17 -7.87
N ASN A 231 13.13 40.25 -7.89
CA ASN A 231 13.27 41.31 -8.89
C ASN A 231 14.64 42.01 -8.82
N ALA A 232 15.18 42.22 -7.61
CA ALA A 232 16.53 42.74 -7.43
C ALA A 232 17.60 41.76 -7.95
N THR A 233 17.49 40.48 -7.60
CA THR A 233 18.40 39.42 -8.02
C THR A 233 18.41 39.26 -9.54
N LEU A 234 17.24 39.26 -10.20
CA LEU A 234 17.14 39.18 -11.67
C LEU A 234 17.81 40.38 -12.37
N LYS A 235 17.74 41.58 -11.79
CA LYS A 235 18.44 42.78 -12.34
C LYS A 235 19.96 42.64 -12.21
N VAL A 236 20.46 42.17 -11.07
CA VAL A 236 21.90 41.97 -10.85
C VAL A 236 22.44 40.87 -11.75
N LEU A 237 21.71 39.76 -11.89
CA LEU A 237 22.05 38.66 -12.79
C LEU A 237 22.17 39.11 -14.24
N LYS A 238 21.22 39.93 -14.72
CA LYS A 238 21.27 40.50 -16.09
C LYS A 238 22.47 41.43 -16.30
N LYS A 239 22.92 42.14 -15.27
CA LYS A 239 24.01 43.12 -15.37
C LYS A 239 25.40 42.48 -15.28
N ASN A 240 25.60 41.60 -14.31
CA ASN A 240 26.93 41.12 -13.91
C ASN A 240 27.18 39.65 -14.25
N GLY A 241 26.15 38.93 -14.70
CA GLY A 241 26.20 37.47 -14.89
C GLY A 241 26.15 36.70 -13.57
N ARG A 242 25.97 35.39 -13.65
CA ARG A 242 25.69 34.52 -12.49
C ARG A 242 26.88 34.29 -11.57
N SER A 243 28.09 34.26 -12.11
CA SER A 243 29.34 33.97 -11.38
C SER A 243 29.93 35.17 -10.63
N HIS A 244 29.35 36.37 -10.78
CA HIS A 244 29.82 37.57 -10.10
C HIS A 244 29.49 37.55 -8.60
N LYS A 245 30.38 38.09 -7.75
CA LYS A 245 30.21 38.09 -6.28
C LYS A 245 28.89 38.72 -5.84
N ASP A 246 28.51 39.85 -6.44
CA ASP A 246 27.24 40.53 -6.13
C ASP A 246 26.02 39.68 -6.50
N SER A 247 26.09 38.93 -7.61
CA SER A 247 25.01 38.04 -8.05
C SER A 247 24.88 36.84 -7.11
N ILE A 248 26.00 36.27 -6.67
CA ILE A 248 26.03 35.20 -5.67
C ILE A 248 25.41 35.69 -4.37
N LYS A 249 25.79 36.89 -3.91
CA LYS A 249 25.20 37.49 -2.71
C LYS A 249 23.68 37.68 -2.86
N ALA A 250 23.22 38.26 -3.95
CA ALA A 250 21.78 38.48 -4.19
C ALA A 250 20.99 37.15 -4.24
N MET A 251 21.57 36.09 -4.80
CA MET A 251 20.97 34.74 -4.79
C MET A 251 20.93 34.12 -3.40
N LEU A 252 21.96 34.32 -2.58
CA LEU A 252 21.98 33.88 -1.18
C LEU A 252 20.91 34.61 -0.36
N ASP A 253 20.84 35.94 -0.49
CA ASP A 253 19.82 36.77 0.18
C ASP A 253 18.39 36.34 -0.24
N LEU A 254 18.18 35.98 -1.52
CA LEU A 254 16.91 35.43 -2.00
C LEU A 254 16.61 34.05 -1.38
N ALA A 255 17.62 33.18 -1.31
CA ALA A 255 17.47 31.86 -0.69
C ALA A 255 17.16 31.98 0.80
N GLU A 256 17.75 32.94 1.52
CA GLU A 256 17.46 33.21 2.94
C GLU A 256 16.01 33.60 3.20
N LEU A 257 15.38 34.35 2.30
CA LEU A 257 13.95 34.69 2.40
C LEU A 257 13.04 33.53 1.98
N PHE A 258 13.47 32.68 1.06
CA PHE A 258 12.67 31.56 0.55
C PHE A 258 12.74 30.31 1.45
N MET A 259 13.89 30.04 2.07
CA MET A 259 14.15 28.88 2.92
C MET A 259 13.14 28.66 4.06
N PRO A 260 12.65 29.69 4.76
CA PRO A 260 11.68 29.52 5.85
C PRO A 260 10.26 29.18 5.38
N ILE A 261 9.94 29.23 4.09
CA ILE A 261 8.58 28.94 3.62
C ILE A 261 8.36 27.43 3.60
N LYS A 262 7.44 26.92 4.44
CA LYS A 262 7.06 25.50 4.46
C LYS A 262 5.99 25.25 3.40
N LEU A 263 6.41 24.73 2.25
CA LEU A 263 5.52 24.37 1.16
C LEU A 263 4.73 23.09 1.48
N VAL A 264 3.54 22.99 0.89
CA VAL A 264 2.77 21.74 0.88
C VAL A 264 3.56 20.65 0.15
N PRO A 265 3.51 19.37 0.57
CA PRO A 265 4.29 18.29 -0.04
C PRO A 265 4.19 18.23 -1.57
N LYS A 266 2.99 18.42 -2.13
CA LYS A 266 2.76 18.45 -3.58
C LYS A 266 3.58 19.53 -4.29
N GLN A 267 3.62 20.74 -3.74
CA GLN A 267 4.39 21.84 -4.32
C GLN A 267 5.89 21.61 -4.14
N PHE A 268 6.30 21.15 -2.96
CA PHE A 268 7.69 20.82 -2.66
C PHE A 268 8.24 19.73 -3.60
N GLU A 269 7.51 18.64 -3.80
CA GLU A 269 7.88 17.54 -4.69
C GLU A 269 7.98 17.99 -6.15
N ALA A 270 7.07 18.85 -6.62
CA ALA A 270 7.13 19.41 -7.97
C ALA A 270 8.42 20.21 -8.22
N LEU A 271 8.87 20.99 -7.22
CA LEU A 271 10.14 21.71 -7.31
C LEU A 271 11.35 20.78 -7.32
N VAL A 272 11.35 19.76 -6.45
CA VAL A 272 12.42 18.75 -6.41
C VAL A 272 12.51 18.02 -7.76
N GLU A 273 11.37 17.63 -8.33
CA GLU A 273 11.31 16.91 -9.60
C GLU A 273 11.83 17.75 -10.76
N ARG A 274 11.55 19.06 -10.77
CA ARG A 274 12.12 19.98 -11.78
C ARG A 274 13.65 19.97 -11.79
N VAL A 275 14.28 19.99 -10.60
CA VAL A 275 15.75 19.94 -10.47
C VAL A 275 16.30 18.55 -10.82
N ARG A 276 15.58 17.48 -10.47
CA ARG A 276 15.98 16.10 -10.81
C ARG A 276 15.89 15.82 -12.30
N SER A 277 14.80 16.21 -12.94
CA SER A 277 14.58 16.05 -14.38
C SER A 277 15.70 16.71 -15.20
N ALA A 278 16.16 17.90 -14.80
CA ALA A 278 17.31 18.54 -15.44
C ALA A 278 18.60 17.69 -15.32
N LEU A 279 18.88 17.14 -14.13
CA LEU A 279 20.04 16.27 -13.93
C LEU A 279 19.92 14.93 -14.68
N ASP A 280 18.71 14.37 -14.76
CA ASP A 280 18.50 13.10 -15.46
C ASP A 280 18.65 13.25 -16.97
N ARG A 281 18.14 14.34 -17.55
CA ARG A 281 18.41 14.71 -18.95
C ARG A 281 19.91 14.84 -19.22
N LEU A 282 20.63 15.51 -18.31
CA LEU A 282 22.09 15.66 -18.37
C LEU A 282 22.81 14.30 -18.32
N ARG A 283 22.52 13.48 -17.29
CA ARG A 283 23.12 12.15 -17.10
C ARG A 283 22.80 11.20 -18.26
N GLN A 284 21.63 11.32 -18.86
CA GLN A 284 21.26 10.55 -20.04
C GLN A 284 22.20 10.87 -21.21
N GLN A 285 22.51 12.15 -21.45
CA GLN A 285 23.46 12.53 -22.49
C GLN A 285 24.90 12.10 -22.14
N GLU A 286 25.34 12.27 -20.89
CA GLU A 286 26.67 11.81 -20.46
C GLU A 286 26.85 10.30 -20.64
N ARG A 287 25.82 9.51 -20.30
CA ARG A 287 25.82 8.05 -20.50
C ARG A 287 25.84 7.68 -21.97
N ALA A 288 25.10 8.42 -22.81
CA ALA A 288 25.10 8.21 -24.25
C ALA A 288 26.50 8.49 -24.85
N ILE A 289 27.12 9.61 -24.49
CA ILE A 289 28.48 9.96 -24.92
C ILE A 289 29.49 8.92 -24.41
N MET A 290 29.37 8.49 -23.14
CA MET A 290 30.23 7.45 -22.58
C MET A 290 30.07 6.12 -23.34
N GLN A 291 28.85 5.72 -23.72
CA GLN A 291 28.64 4.51 -24.52
C GLN A 291 29.27 4.62 -25.91
N LEU A 292 29.10 5.75 -26.60
CA LEU A 292 29.70 6.00 -27.90
C LEU A 292 31.24 5.96 -27.84
N CYS A 293 31.85 6.57 -26.82
CA CYS A 293 33.30 6.59 -26.66
C CYS A 293 33.86 5.24 -26.19
N VAL A 294 33.31 4.65 -25.12
CA VAL A 294 33.90 3.49 -24.46
C VAL A 294 33.53 2.18 -25.15
N ARG A 295 32.25 1.99 -25.49
CA ARG A 295 31.78 0.74 -26.08
C ARG A 295 32.02 0.73 -27.59
N ASP A 296 31.56 1.76 -28.28
CA ASP A 296 31.52 1.74 -29.74
C ASP A 296 32.88 2.14 -30.34
N ALA A 297 33.56 3.16 -29.80
CA ALA A 297 34.92 3.54 -30.21
C ALA A 297 36.05 2.81 -29.46
N ARG A 298 35.74 1.90 -28.52
CA ARG A 298 36.69 1.13 -27.70
C ARG A 298 37.72 1.99 -26.94
N MET A 299 37.35 3.20 -26.53
CA MET A 299 38.18 4.02 -25.65
C MET A 299 38.23 3.41 -24.25
N PRO A 300 39.41 3.29 -23.61
CA PRO A 300 39.49 2.90 -22.21
C PRO A 300 38.68 3.86 -21.30
N ARG A 301 37.86 3.31 -20.41
CA ARG A 301 37.02 4.11 -19.49
C ARG A 301 37.82 5.12 -18.66
N ALA A 302 39.04 4.77 -18.25
CA ALA A 302 39.92 5.67 -17.51
C ALA A 302 40.32 6.92 -18.31
N ASP A 303 40.54 6.78 -19.62
CA ASP A 303 40.85 7.91 -20.50
C ASP A 303 39.64 8.82 -20.68
N PHE A 304 38.44 8.25 -20.85
CA PHE A 304 37.19 9.01 -20.93
C PHE A 304 36.96 9.85 -19.68
N LEU A 305 37.05 9.24 -18.49
CA LEU A 305 36.86 9.93 -17.21
C LEU A 305 37.89 11.03 -16.95
N ARG A 306 39.06 10.99 -17.58
CA ARG A 306 40.09 12.03 -17.47
C ARG A 306 39.89 13.17 -18.46
N LEU A 307 39.36 12.89 -19.65
CA LEU A 307 39.33 13.82 -20.78
C LEU A 307 37.96 14.48 -20.99
N PHE A 308 36.87 13.83 -20.59
CA PHE A 308 35.51 14.32 -20.80
C PHE A 308 35.09 15.42 -19.82
N PRO A 309 35.40 15.36 -18.50
CA PRO A 309 35.07 16.45 -17.60
C PRO A 309 35.66 17.78 -18.10
N SER A 310 34.86 18.85 -18.03
CA SER A 310 35.15 20.19 -18.58
C SER A 310 35.01 20.35 -20.09
N ASN A 311 34.80 19.29 -20.87
CA ASN A 311 34.55 19.33 -22.31
C ASN A 311 33.11 18.88 -22.67
N GLU A 312 32.21 18.98 -21.70
CA GLU A 312 30.84 18.49 -21.81
C GLU A 312 30.03 19.29 -22.84
N THR A 313 30.38 20.56 -23.06
CA THR A 313 29.75 21.48 -24.02
C THR A 313 30.66 21.83 -25.20
N ASP A 314 31.91 21.37 -25.21
CA ASP A 314 32.85 21.65 -26.29
C ASP A 314 32.61 20.69 -27.47
N GLN A 315 31.95 21.19 -28.52
CA GLN A 315 31.68 20.44 -29.75
C GLN A 315 32.92 20.11 -30.57
N THR A 316 34.04 20.79 -30.32
CA THR A 316 35.30 20.54 -31.03
C THR A 316 36.12 19.42 -30.40
N TRP A 317 35.82 19.08 -29.15
CA TRP A 317 36.54 18.07 -28.36
C TRP A 317 36.64 16.69 -29.03
N SER A 318 35.54 16.14 -29.54
CA SER A 318 35.53 14.83 -30.20
C SER A 318 36.31 14.84 -31.52
N GLY A 319 36.21 15.93 -32.29
CA GLY A 319 36.93 16.11 -33.55
C GLY A 319 38.44 16.34 -33.36
N ASP A 320 38.85 16.93 -32.24
CA ASP A 320 40.27 17.08 -31.91
C ASP A 320 40.86 15.79 -31.35
N LEU A 321 40.09 15.02 -30.60
CA LEU A 321 40.49 13.70 -30.14
C LEU A 321 40.66 12.70 -31.28
N SER A 322 39.85 12.79 -32.35
CA SER A 322 39.98 11.92 -33.52
C SER A 322 41.24 12.19 -34.35
N LYS A 323 41.89 13.34 -34.18
CA LYS A 323 43.16 13.69 -34.84
C LYS A 323 44.40 13.17 -34.09
N ARG A 324 44.25 12.69 -32.85
CA ARG A 324 45.38 12.19 -32.05
C ARG A 324 45.80 10.80 -32.53
N SER A 325 47.08 10.47 -32.39
CA SER A 325 47.64 9.16 -32.75
C SER A 325 47.32 8.06 -31.70
N THR A 326 46.05 7.89 -31.33
CA THR A 326 45.58 6.82 -30.43
C THR A 326 44.79 5.76 -31.21
N LYS A 327 44.78 4.53 -30.70
CA LYS A 327 44.14 3.37 -31.37
C LYS A 327 42.62 3.53 -31.58
N TRP A 328 41.96 4.33 -30.73
CA TRP A 328 40.52 4.57 -30.76
C TRP A 328 40.13 5.87 -31.50
N ALA A 329 41.09 6.70 -31.92
CA ALA A 329 40.81 8.00 -32.53
C ALA A 329 40.03 7.90 -33.86
N ALA A 330 40.35 6.90 -34.71
CA ALA A 330 39.64 6.69 -35.97
C ALA A 330 38.18 6.29 -35.75
N ALA A 331 37.93 5.36 -34.83
CA ALA A 331 36.57 4.91 -34.49
C ALA A 331 35.74 6.01 -33.81
N LEU A 332 36.39 6.90 -33.05
CA LEU A 332 35.74 8.07 -32.46
C LEU A 332 35.29 9.08 -33.55
N GLY A 333 36.09 9.24 -34.61
CA GLY A 333 35.76 10.09 -35.76
C GLY A 333 34.47 9.67 -36.47
N GLU A 334 34.22 8.36 -36.63
CA GLU A 334 32.97 7.85 -37.20
C GLU A 334 31.72 8.15 -36.35
N LYS A 335 31.91 8.35 -35.04
CA LYS A 335 30.84 8.66 -34.08
C LYS A 335 30.76 10.14 -33.70
N ASN A 336 31.57 10.99 -34.34
CA ASN A 336 31.67 12.41 -34.02
C ASN A 336 30.30 13.11 -34.09
N ASP A 337 29.54 12.90 -35.16
CA ASP A 337 28.24 13.56 -35.35
C ASP A 337 27.24 13.19 -34.24
N ALA A 338 27.26 11.94 -33.78
CA ALA A 338 26.41 11.48 -32.68
C ALA A 338 26.83 12.08 -31.33
N ILE A 339 28.14 12.23 -31.08
CA ILE A 339 28.67 12.86 -29.88
C ILE A 339 28.33 14.36 -29.87
N VAL A 340 28.54 15.05 -30.98
CA VAL A 340 28.20 16.47 -31.14
C VAL A 340 26.70 16.69 -30.97
N ALA A 341 25.84 15.79 -31.48
CA ALA A 341 24.40 15.86 -31.25
C ALA A 341 24.02 15.73 -29.76
N CYS A 342 24.71 14.87 -29.00
CA CYS A 342 24.53 14.78 -27.55
C CYS A 342 25.04 16.04 -26.82
N GLN A 343 26.19 16.59 -27.22
CA GLN A 343 26.73 17.83 -26.67
C GLN A 343 25.84 19.03 -27.00
N GLN A 344 25.23 19.08 -28.19
CA GLN A 344 24.23 20.10 -28.53
C GLN A 344 23.03 20.04 -27.59
N LYS A 345 22.52 18.84 -27.27
CA LYS A 345 21.43 18.70 -26.28
C LYS A 345 21.84 19.17 -24.87
N LEU A 346 23.12 19.02 -24.51
CA LEU A 346 23.66 19.56 -23.26
C LEU A 346 23.70 21.10 -23.30
N ILE A 347 24.14 21.71 -24.41
CA ILE A 347 24.10 23.16 -24.62
C ILE A 347 22.66 23.69 -24.59
N ASP A 348 21.73 22.99 -25.23
CA ASP A 348 20.30 23.34 -25.21
C ASP A 348 19.76 23.33 -23.78
N LEU A 349 20.18 22.36 -22.95
CA LEU A 349 19.85 22.30 -21.54
C LEU A 349 20.46 23.47 -20.73
N GLU A 350 21.70 23.85 -21.00
CA GLU A 350 22.32 25.03 -20.38
C GLU A 350 21.58 26.32 -20.76
N ASN A 351 21.16 26.45 -22.02
CA ASN A 351 20.40 27.60 -22.50
C ASN A 351 18.98 27.66 -21.91
N GLU A 352 18.29 26.52 -21.81
CA GLU A 352 16.95 26.40 -21.22
C GLU A 352 16.97 26.75 -19.72
N THR A 353 17.95 26.26 -18.99
CA THR A 353 18.04 26.45 -17.54
C THR A 353 18.77 27.73 -17.14
N GLY A 354 19.60 28.30 -18.03
CA GLY A 354 20.50 29.40 -17.70
C GLY A 354 21.62 29.00 -16.72
N LEU A 355 21.93 27.71 -16.62
CA LEU A 355 22.92 27.13 -15.71
C LEU A 355 23.97 26.36 -16.49
N THR A 356 25.21 26.38 -16.00
CA THR A 356 26.24 25.47 -16.48
C THR A 356 25.99 24.05 -15.97
N ILE A 357 26.49 23.04 -16.68
CA ILE A 357 26.42 21.63 -16.25
C ILE A 357 26.99 21.43 -14.84
N ALA A 358 28.08 22.12 -14.50
CA ALA A 358 28.69 22.07 -13.18
C ALA A 358 27.75 22.61 -12.09
N GLU A 359 27.03 23.70 -12.37
CA GLU A 359 26.04 24.27 -11.44
C GLU A 359 24.83 23.37 -11.26
N ILE A 360 24.30 22.77 -12.34
CA ILE A 360 23.20 21.80 -12.25
C ILE A 360 23.58 20.63 -11.34
N LYS A 361 24.80 20.10 -11.52
CA LYS A 361 25.35 19.02 -10.67
C LYS A 361 25.52 19.46 -9.22
N ASP A 362 26.06 20.66 -8.96
CA ASP A 362 26.27 21.16 -7.61
C ASP A 362 24.94 21.41 -6.86
N ILE A 363 23.97 22.06 -7.52
CA ILE A 363 22.64 22.30 -6.95
C ILE A 363 21.98 20.97 -6.57
N ASN A 364 21.98 20.00 -7.48
CA ASN A 364 21.39 18.69 -7.22
C ASN A 364 22.16 17.92 -6.12
N ARG A 365 23.49 18.06 -6.05
CA ARG A 365 24.30 17.49 -4.98
C ARG A 365 23.92 18.08 -3.61
N ARG A 366 23.81 19.40 -3.50
CA ARG A 366 23.39 20.08 -2.25
C ARG A 366 21.97 19.66 -1.84
N MET A 367 21.05 19.64 -2.79
CA MET A 367 19.68 19.14 -2.59
C MET A 367 19.68 17.69 -2.07
N SER A 368 20.45 16.80 -2.70
CA SER A 368 20.54 15.38 -2.30
C SER A 368 21.12 15.19 -0.89
N ILE A 369 22.08 16.03 -0.49
CA ILE A 369 22.66 16.02 0.85
C ILE A 369 21.62 16.42 1.90
N GLY A 370 20.89 17.52 1.67
CA GLY A 370 19.83 17.96 2.57
C GLY A 370 18.71 16.93 2.70
N GLU A 371 18.29 16.32 1.58
CA GLU A 371 17.28 15.27 1.57
C GLU A 371 17.75 14.02 2.32
N ALA A 372 19.02 13.63 2.16
CA ALA A 372 19.62 12.52 2.90
C ALA A 372 19.72 12.79 4.41
N LYS A 373 20.02 14.03 4.80
CA LYS A 373 20.04 14.47 6.19
C LYS A 373 18.65 14.40 6.82
N ALA A 374 17.64 14.98 6.15
CA ALA A 374 16.25 14.93 6.60
C ALA A 374 15.73 13.48 6.68
N ARG A 375 15.95 12.66 5.65
CA ARG A 375 15.50 11.26 5.61
C ARG A 375 16.14 10.41 6.69
N ARG A 376 17.45 10.58 6.95
CA ARG A 376 18.15 9.87 8.03
C ARG A 376 17.59 10.26 9.39
N ALA A 377 17.36 11.55 9.63
CA ALA A 377 16.79 12.03 10.88
C ALA A 377 15.34 11.53 11.07
N LYS A 378 14.50 11.53 10.02
CA LYS A 378 13.16 10.92 10.06
C LYS A 378 13.22 9.43 10.40
N LYS A 379 14.13 8.68 9.75
CA LYS A 379 14.33 7.25 10.02
C LYS A 379 14.70 7.00 11.48
N GLU A 380 15.66 7.75 12.01
CA GLU A 380 16.09 7.68 13.42
C GLU A 380 14.92 7.98 14.38
N MET A 381 14.09 8.98 14.05
CA MET A 381 12.89 9.31 14.83
C MET A 381 11.86 8.17 14.84
N VAL A 382 11.62 7.54 13.69
CA VAL A 382 10.68 6.41 13.55
C VAL A 382 11.20 5.20 14.33
N GLU A 383 12.47 4.83 14.12
CA GLU A 383 13.11 3.67 14.76
C GLU A 383 13.05 3.75 16.30
N ALA A 384 13.33 4.93 16.86
CA ALA A 384 13.26 5.14 18.31
C ALA A 384 11.85 5.00 18.90
N ASN A 385 10.80 5.15 18.07
CA ASN A 385 9.40 5.17 18.48
C ASN A 385 8.60 3.91 18.09
N LEU A 386 9.22 2.90 17.47
CA LEU A 386 8.53 1.65 17.09
C LEU A 386 7.86 0.94 18.29
N ARG A 387 8.43 1.05 19.50
CA ARG A 387 7.85 0.47 20.73
C ARG A 387 6.50 1.08 21.09
N LEU A 388 6.30 2.37 20.78
CA LEU A 388 5.01 3.05 20.99
C LEU A 388 3.93 2.46 20.09
N VAL A 389 4.27 2.13 18.83
CA VAL A 389 3.32 1.50 17.91
C VAL A 389 2.86 0.15 18.44
N ILE A 390 3.78 -0.68 18.92
CA ILE A 390 3.45 -1.99 19.51
C ILE A 390 2.55 -1.85 20.74
N SER A 391 2.83 -0.92 21.65
CA SER A 391 2.01 -0.75 22.85
C SER A 391 0.58 -0.30 22.54
N ILE A 392 0.39 0.46 21.44
CA ILE A 392 -0.93 0.84 20.94
C ILE A 392 -1.59 -0.33 20.20
N ALA A 393 -0.88 -0.98 19.27
CA ALA A 393 -1.41 -2.08 18.46
C ALA A 393 -1.86 -3.28 19.28
N LYS A 394 -1.21 -3.55 20.43
CA LYS A 394 -1.61 -4.60 21.38
C LYS A 394 -3.07 -4.49 21.85
N LYS A 395 -3.67 -3.30 21.87
CA LYS A 395 -5.07 -3.10 22.26
C LYS A 395 -6.08 -3.52 21.19
N TYR A 396 -5.60 -3.72 19.97
CA TYR A 396 -6.41 -4.02 18.79
C TYR A 396 -6.19 -5.46 18.28
N THR A 397 -5.47 -6.29 19.02
CA THR A 397 -5.35 -7.71 18.72
C THR A 397 -6.73 -8.38 18.79
N ASN A 398 -6.92 -9.45 18.02
CA ASN A 398 -8.17 -10.22 17.95
C ASN A 398 -9.37 -9.45 17.35
N ARG A 399 -9.13 -8.40 16.55
CA ARG A 399 -10.17 -7.67 15.80
C ARG A 399 -10.23 -8.05 14.31
N GLY A 400 -9.79 -9.26 13.97
CA GLY A 400 -9.81 -9.82 12.60
C GLY A 400 -8.55 -9.61 11.76
N LEU A 401 -7.62 -8.75 12.19
CA LEU A 401 -6.33 -8.54 11.52
C LEU A 401 -5.17 -9.14 12.32
N GLN A 402 -4.14 -9.65 11.64
CA GLN A 402 -2.95 -10.20 12.31
C GLN A 402 -2.16 -9.10 13.04
N PHE A 403 -1.49 -9.47 14.12
CA PHE A 403 -0.72 -8.52 14.93
C PHE A 403 0.39 -7.79 14.15
N LEU A 404 1.05 -8.47 13.21
CA LEU A 404 2.06 -7.84 12.34
C LEU A 404 1.47 -6.76 11.45
N ASP A 405 0.31 -7.01 10.86
CA ASP A 405 -0.36 -6.06 9.98
C ASP A 405 -0.80 -4.82 10.76
N LEU A 406 -1.32 -5.00 11.98
CA LEU A 406 -1.63 -3.88 12.90
C LEU A 406 -0.38 -3.03 13.20
N ILE A 407 0.77 -3.67 13.43
CA ILE A 407 2.03 -2.97 13.64
C ILE A 407 2.46 -2.21 12.38
N GLN A 408 2.35 -2.81 11.19
CA GLN A 408 2.74 -2.16 9.94
C GLN A 408 1.90 -0.92 9.65
N GLU A 409 0.58 -1.03 9.82
CA GLU A 409 -0.34 0.09 9.64
C GLU A 409 -0.11 1.18 10.69
N GLY A 410 0.17 0.78 11.93
CA GLY A 410 0.61 1.69 12.98
C GLY A 410 1.94 2.38 12.66
N ASN A 411 2.91 1.69 12.06
CA ASN A 411 4.18 2.26 11.62
C ASN A 411 3.98 3.28 10.49
N ILE A 412 3.05 3.03 9.56
CA ILE A 412 2.66 4.00 8.53
C ILE A 412 2.03 5.24 9.18
N GLY A 413 1.18 5.07 10.19
CA GLY A 413 0.64 6.16 11.01
C GLY A 413 1.74 6.95 11.72
N LEU A 414 2.73 6.27 12.31
CA LEU A 414 3.89 6.88 12.96
C LEU A 414 4.73 7.70 11.96
N MET A 415 4.98 7.19 10.75
CA MET A 415 5.71 7.92 9.71
C MET A 415 5.00 9.23 9.35
N LYS A 416 3.67 9.20 9.20
CA LYS A 416 2.86 10.41 8.98
C LYS A 416 2.95 11.39 10.15
N ALA A 417 2.97 10.89 11.39
CA ALA A 417 3.16 11.72 12.57
C ALA A 417 4.54 12.41 12.58
N VAL A 418 5.61 11.69 12.23
CA VAL A 418 6.96 12.26 12.14
C VAL A 418 7.03 13.38 11.09
N ASP A 419 6.36 13.22 9.95
CA ASP A 419 6.36 14.23 8.88
C ASP A 419 5.66 15.54 9.28
N LYS A 420 4.63 15.44 10.13
CA LYS A 420 3.80 16.58 10.55
C LYS A 420 4.13 17.11 11.95
N PHE A 421 5.09 16.51 12.66
CA PHE A 421 5.40 16.89 14.03
C PHE A 421 6.01 18.30 14.13
N GLU A 422 5.48 19.09 15.07
CA GLU A 422 5.93 20.46 15.34
C GLU A 422 6.39 20.59 16.80
N TYR A 423 7.70 20.55 17.03
CA TYR A 423 8.27 20.60 18.38
C TYR A 423 8.03 21.95 19.08
N ARG A 424 7.79 23.03 18.31
CA ARG A 424 7.55 24.40 18.82
C ARG A 424 6.27 24.52 19.64
N ARG A 425 5.28 23.64 19.44
CA ARG A 425 4.05 23.59 20.24
C ARG A 425 4.30 23.11 21.68
N GLY A 426 5.47 22.54 21.96
CA GLY A 426 5.90 22.16 23.32
C GLY A 426 5.36 20.82 23.83
N TYR A 427 4.47 20.15 23.09
CA TYR A 427 3.99 18.80 23.41
C TYR A 427 5.04 17.73 23.13
N LYS A 428 4.97 16.60 23.86
CA LYS A 428 5.82 15.42 23.60
C LYS A 428 5.40 14.76 22.29
N PHE A 429 6.37 14.16 21.58
CA PHE A 429 6.08 13.46 20.34
C PHE A 429 5.09 12.30 20.52
N SER A 430 5.22 11.53 21.60
CA SER A 430 4.34 10.39 21.88
C SER A 430 2.86 10.76 21.97
N THR A 431 2.52 11.93 22.55
CA THR A 431 1.14 12.42 22.65
C THR A 431 0.56 12.67 21.25
N TYR A 432 1.33 13.31 20.38
CA TYR A 432 0.91 13.58 19.00
C TYR A 432 0.84 12.31 18.14
N ALA A 433 1.87 11.46 18.22
CA ALA A 433 1.96 10.24 17.42
C ALA A 433 0.87 9.22 17.76
N THR A 434 0.43 9.16 19.02
CA THR A 434 -0.62 8.22 19.45
C THR A 434 -1.90 8.38 18.64
N TRP A 435 -2.29 9.61 18.31
CA TRP A 435 -3.49 9.87 17.51
C TRP A 435 -3.36 9.30 16.08
N TRP A 436 -2.25 9.61 15.39
CA TRP A 436 -1.99 9.12 14.03
C TRP A 436 -1.84 7.60 13.96
N ILE A 437 -1.20 6.98 14.96
CA ILE A 437 -1.04 5.52 15.05
C ILE A 437 -2.42 4.88 15.24
N ARG A 438 -3.23 5.39 16.19
CA ARG A 438 -4.58 4.88 16.44
C ARG A 438 -5.47 4.99 15.21
N GLN A 439 -5.45 6.15 14.55
CA GLN A 439 -6.24 6.41 13.36
C GLN A 439 -5.89 5.46 12.22
N ALA A 440 -4.59 5.22 11.99
CA ALA A 440 -4.13 4.29 10.96
C ALA A 440 -4.56 2.85 11.24
N ILE A 441 -4.38 2.38 12.49
CA ILE A 441 -4.77 1.03 12.91
C ILE A 441 -6.29 0.83 12.80
N THR A 442 -7.08 1.76 13.34
CA THR A 442 -8.55 1.66 13.35
C THR A 442 -9.10 1.68 11.93
N ARG A 443 -8.56 2.54 11.07
CA ARG A 443 -8.91 2.59 9.65
C ARG A 443 -8.54 1.30 8.91
N SER A 444 -7.37 0.73 9.16
CA SER A 444 -6.95 -0.52 8.51
C SER A 444 -7.85 -1.69 8.92
N ILE A 445 -8.20 -1.79 10.21
CA ILE A 445 -9.16 -2.79 10.70
C ILE A 445 -10.51 -2.64 9.97
N ALA A 446 -11.01 -1.42 9.87
CA ALA A 446 -12.26 -1.16 9.16
C ALA A 446 -12.17 -1.53 7.66
N ASP A 447 -11.03 -1.25 7.03
CA ASP A 447 -10.86 -1.40 5.59
C ASP A 447 -10.53 -2.83 5.14
N GLN A 448 -9.80 -3.61 5.95
CA GLN A 448 -9.15 -4.88 5.57
C GLN A 448 -9.52 -6.09 6.43
N ALA A 449 -10.03 -5.92 7.66
CA ALA A 449 -10.20 -7.07 8.57
C ALA A 449 -11.32 -8.05 8.18
N ARG A 450 -12.21 -7.67 7.26
CA ARG A 450 -13.35 -8.49 6.81
C ARG A 450 -13.16 -8.98 5.38
N THR A 451 -13.57 -10.22 5.12
CA THR A 451 -13.58 -10.81 3.77
C THR A 451 -14.41 -10.00 2.78
N ILE A 452 -15.56 -9.48 3.22
CA ILE A 452 -16.41 -8.57 2.44
C ILE A 452 -16.21 -7.17 3.00
N ARG A 453 -15.64 -6.29 2.16
CA ARG A 453 -15.36 -4.90 2.54
C ARG A 453 -16.66 -4.14 2.83
N ILE A 454 -16.72 -3.51 4.00
CA ILE A 454 -17.81 -2.63 4.42
C ILE A 454 -17.25 -1.20 4.56
N PRO A 455 -17.96 -0.15 4.09
CA PRO A 455 -17.52 1.23 4.28
C PRO A 455 -17.33 1.60 5.77
N VAL A 456 -16.35 2.45 6.08
CA VAL A 456 -15.95 2.81 7.45
C VAL A 456 -17.13 3.30 8.31
N HIS A 457 -17.95 4.23 7.80
CA HIS A 457 -19.12 4.75 8.52
C HIS A 457 -20.15 3.66 8.91
N MET A 458 -20.25 2.58 8.13
CA MET A 458 -21.12 1.46 8.45
C MET A 458 -20.52 0.60 9.58
N ILE A 459 -19.19 0.47 9.63
CA ILE A 459 -18.48 -0.23 10.71
C ILE A 459 -18.58 0.56 12.02
N GLU A 460 -18.43 1.88 11.97
CA GLU A 460 -18.69 2.77 13.11
C GLU A 460 -20.13 2.60 13.63
N THR A 461 -21.11 2.54 12.72
CA THR A 461 -22.52 2.27 13.08
C THR A 461 -22.67 0.90 13.76
N ILE A 462 -22.01 -0.15 13.26
CA ILE A 462 -22.03 -1.50 13.85
C ILE A 462 -21.40 -1.49 15.25
N ASN A 463 -20.26 -0.81 15.44
CA ASN A 463 -19.60 -0.71 16.73
C ASN A 463 -20.44 0.08 17.74
N LYS A 464 -21.05 1.20 17.31
CA LYS A 464 -21.98 1.99 18.12
C LYS A 464 -23.18 1.13 18.55
N LEU A 465 -23.73 0.33 17.63
CA LEU A 465 -24.81 -0.62 17.91
C LEU A 465 -24.38 -1.68 18.93
N ASN A 466 -23.22 -2.33 18.73
CA ASN A 466 -22.70 -3.35 19.65
C ASN A 466 -22.44 -2.79 21.05
N ARG A 467 -21.92 -1.57 21.16
CA ARG A 467 -21.72 -0.89 22.45
C ARG A 467 -23.05 -0.65 23.17
N ILE A 468 -24.03 -0.08 22.48
CA ILE A 468 -25.37 0.17 23.04
C ILE A 468 -26.07 -1.16 23.39
N SER A 469 -25.91 -2.18 22.56
CA SER A 469 -26.46 -3.51 22.82
C SER A 469 -25.87 -4.15 24.08
N ARG A 470 -24.55 -4.04 24.29
CA ARG A 470 -23.87 -4.51 25.53
C ARG A 470 -24.38 -3.75 26.75
N GLN A 471 -24.49 -2.41 26.66
CA GLN A 471 -25.03 -1.58 27.73
C GLN A 471 -26.48 -1.99 28.09
N MET A 472 -27.35 -2.13 27.09
CA MET A 472 -28.74 -2.53 27.32
C MET A 472 -28.85 -3.97 27.85
N LEU A 473 -27.96 -4.87 27.46
CA LEU A 473 -27.91 -6.23 28.02
C LEU A 473 -27.60 -6.20 29.51
N GLN A 474 -26.70 -5.31 29.94
CA GLN A 474 -26.37 -5.14 31.35
C GLN A 474 -27.51 -4.47 32.14
N GLU A 475 -28.20 -3.49 31.55
CA GLU A 475 -29.33 -2.79 32.18
C GLU A 475 -30.60 -3.67 32.26
N MET A 476 -30.93 -4.41 31.20
CA MET A 476 -32.17 -5.19 31.09
C MET A 476 -32.02 -6.67 31.46
N GLY A 477 -30.80 -7.20 31.53
CA GLY A 477 -30.52 -8.61 31.79
C GLY A 477 -30.91 -9.58 30.67
N ARG A 478 -31.25 -9.07 29.48
CA ARG A 478 -31.58 -9.83 28.26
C ARG A 478 -31.09 -9.10 27.02
N GLU A 479 -30.95 -9.81 25.90
CA GLU A 479 -30.65 -9.18 24.62
C GLU A 479 -31.77 -8.19 24.20
N PRO A 480 -31.41 -6.97 23.75
CA PRO A 480 -32.37 -5.97 23.33
C PRO A 480 -32.97 -6.33 21.96
N THR A 481 -34.24 -5.99 21.77
CA THR A 481 -34.92 -6.17 20.47
C THR A 481 -34.48 -5.09 19.47
N PRO A 482 -34.60 -5.33 18.15
CA PRO A 482 -34.28 -4.31 17.13
C PRO A 482 -35.08 -3.01 17.28
N GLU A 483 -36.30 -3.08 17.82
CA GLU A 483 -37.15 -1.93 18.10
C GLU A 483 -36.58 -1.07 19.25
N GLU A 484 -36.20 -1.71 20.36
CA GLU A 484 -35.57 -1.05 21.52
C GLU A 484 -34.21 -0.43 21.15
N LEU A 485 -33.42 -1.12 20.33
CA LEU A 485 -32.18 -0.58 19.75
C LEU A 485 -32.46 0.65 18.87
N GLY A 486 -33.58 0.63 18.12
CA GLY A 486 -34.02 1.73 17.25
C GLY A 486 -34.31 2.99 18.03
N GLU A 487 -35.09 2.85 19.10
CA GLU A 487 -35.41 3.95 19.99
C GLU A 487 -34.15 4.54 20.65
N ARG A 488 -33.24 3.68 21.14
CA ARG A 488 -32.02 4.14 21.83
C ARG A 488 -30.98 4.78 20.92
N MET A 489 -30.92 4.35 19.65
CA MET A 489 -30.01 4.88 18.62
C MET A 489 -30.61 6.02 17.79
N GLU A 490 -31.89 6.36 17.99
CA GLU A 490 -32.64 7.31 17.17
C GLU A 490 -32.65 6.95 15.67
N MET A 491 -32.73 5.64 15.37
CA MET A 491 -32.71 5.10 14.01
C MET A 491 -33.96 4.25 13.72
N PRO A 492 -34.50 4.26 12.49
CA PRO A 492 -35.61 3.38 12.13
C PRO A 492 -35.24 1.90 12.28
N GLU A 493 -36.19 1.10 12.80
CA GLU A 493 -36.01 -0.34 13.03
C GLU A 493 -35.52 -1.09 11.77
N ASP A 494 -36.08 -0.77 10.60
CA ASP A 494 -35.67 -1.36 9.32
C ASP A 494 -34.19 -1.15 9.00
N LYS A 495 -33.63 0.00 9.40
CA LYS A 495 -32.21 0.31 9.19
C LYS A 495 -31.36 -0.54 10.13
N ILE A 496 -31.78 -0.72 11.38
CA ILE A 496 -31.10 -1.58 12.37
C ILE A 496 -31.11 -3.03 11.94
N ARG A 497 -32.25 -3.57 11.47
CA ARG A 497 -32.32 -4.94 10.93
C ARG A 497 -31.36 -5.15 9.76
N LYS A 498 -31.21 -4.14 8.88
CA LYS A 498 -30.21 -4.19 7.79
C LYS A 498 -28.78 -4.17 8.31
N VAL A 499 -28.46 -3.32 9.28
CA VAL A 499 -27.14 -3.26 9.91
C VAL A 499 -26.79 -4.59 10.58
N LEU A 500 -27.70 -5.18 11.36
CA LEU A 500 -27.54 -6.50 11.97
C LEU A 500 -27.31 -7.61 10.93
N LYS A 501 -27.96 -7.53 9.76
CA LYS A 501 -27.75 -8.48 8.67
C LYS A 501 -26.35 -8.34 8.04
N ILE A 502 -25.87 -7.11 7.89
CA ILE A 502 -24.54 -6.81 7.31
C ILE A 502 -23.41 -7.14 8.30
N ALA A 503 -23.66 -7.03 9.61
CA ALA A 503 -22.66 -7.28 10.65
C ALA A 503 -22.19 -8.74 10.71
N LYS A 504 -22.97 -9.69 10.19
CA LYS A 504 -22.66 -11.12 10.19
C LYS A 504 -21.44 -11.44 9.33
N GLU A 505 -20.56 -12.27 9.86
CA GLU A 505 -19.35 -12.71 9.14
C GLU A 505 -19.63 -13.99 8.34
N PRO A 506 -19.04 -14.14 7.14
CA PRO A 506 -19.09 -15.40 6.40
C PRO A 506 -18.49 -16.55 7.21
N ILE A 507 -19.06 -17.74 7.07
CA ILE A 507 -18.58 -18.97 7.70
C ILE A 507 -17.76 -19.76 6.68
N SER A 508 -16.73 -20.49 7.14
CA SER A 508 -15.94 -21.36 6.27
C SER A 508 -16.80 -22.52 5.74
N MET A 509 -16.62 -22.88 4.47
CA MET A 509 -17.25 -24.07 3.90
C MET A 509 -16.70 -25.37 4.51
N GLU A 510 -15.50 -25.31 5.08
CA GLU A 510 -14.84 -26.42 5.78
C GLU A 510 -15.26 -26.51 7.25
N THR A 511 -16.22 -25.70 7.70
CA THR A 511 -16.77 -25.88 9.05
C THR A 511 -17.46 -27.24 9.14
N PRO A 512 -17.02 -28.15 10.02
CA PRO A 512 -17.61 -29.48 10.15
C PRO A 512 -19.05 -29.37 10.66
N ILE A 513 -19.92 -30.27 10.19
CA ILE A 513 -21.32 -30.33 10.60
C ILE A 513 -21.58 -31.67 11.30
N GLY A 514 -21.98 -31.59 12.56
CA GLY A 514 -22.27 -32.76 13.38
C GLY A 514 -21.01 -33.37 14.01
N ASP A 515 -21.14 -34.61 14.48
CA ASP A 515 -20.04 -35.39 15.07
C ASP A 515 -19.31 -36.28 14.04
N ASP A 516 -19.78 -36.31 12.79
CA ASP A 516 -19.15 -37.08 11.71
C ASP A 516 -18.00 -36.27 11.11
N GLU A 517 -16.76 -36.74 11.27
CA GLU A 517 -15.54 -36.03 10.85
C GLU A 517 -15.45 -35.74 9.33
N ASP A 518 -16.25 -36.43 8.51
CA ASP A 518 -16.21 -36.30 7.05
C ASP A 518 -17.21 -35.27 6.48
N SER A 519 -18.19 -34.79 7.27
CA SER A 519 -19.26 -33.93 6.74
C SER A 519 -18.97 -32.45 6.96
N HIS A 520 -18.82 -31.69 5.86
CA HIS A 520 -18.52 -30.26 5.90
C HIS A 520 -19.73 -29.43 5.43
N LEU A 521 -19.82 -28.16 5.85
CA LEU A 521 -20.88 -27.25 5.42
C LEU A 521 -20.97 -27.12 3.89
N GLY A 522 -19.83 -27.16 3.20
CA GLY A 522 -19.74 -27.08 1.75
C GLY A 522 -20.50 -28.18 1.02
N ASP A 523 -20.60 -29.39 1.60
CA ASP A 523 -21.23 -30.54 0.97
C ASP A 523 -22.76 -30.39 0.83
N PHE A 524 -23.35 -29.47 1.61
CA PHE A 524 -24.79 -29.20 1.61
C PHE A 524 -25.20 -27.99 0.76
N ILE A 525 -24.25 -27.29 0.14
CA ILE A 525 -24.54 -26.12 -0.68
C ILE A 525 -24.86 -26.59 -2.11
N GLU A 526 -26.14 -26.52 -2.50
CA GLU A 526 -26.58 -26.86 -3.85
C GLU A 526 -26.18 -25.80 -4.89
N ASP A 527 -25.84 -26.26 -6.11
CA ASP A 527 -25.63 -25.37 -7.25
C ASP A 527 -26.97 -25.04 -7.91
N SER A 528 -27.50 -23.86 -7.57
CA SER A 528 -28.75 -23.33 -8.16
C SER A 528 -28.61 -22.80 -9.59
N THR A 529 -27.38 -22.69 -10.13
CA THR A 529 -27.15 -22.17 -11.49
C THR A 529 -27.22 -23.27 -12.54
N MET A 530 -26.99 -24.52 -12.15
CA MET A 530 -27.07 -25.66 -13.04
C MET A 530 -28.53 -25.98 -13.35
N GLN A 531 -28.87 -25.97 -14.65
CA GLN A 531 -30.20 -26.40 -15.09
C GLN A 531 -30.35 -27.89 -14.84
N SER A 532 -31.49 -28.28 -14.27
CA SER A 532 -31.82 -29.69 -14.10
C SER A 532 -31.84 -30.39 -15.46
N PRO A 533 -31.30 -31.62 -15.59
CA PRO A 533 -31.42 -32.41 -16.82
C PRO A 533 -32.88 -32.57 -17.29
N ILE A 534 -33.83 -32.53 -16.35
CA ILE A 534 -35.26 -32.56 -16.65
C ILE A 534 -35.67 -31.26 -17.36
N ASP A 535 -35.26 -30.10 -16.85
CA ASP A 535 -35.56 -28.79 -17.46
C ASP A 535 -34.92 -28.65 -18.84
N VAL A 536 -33.70 -29.15 -19.02
CA VAL A 536 -33.05 -29.17 -20.33
C VAL A 536 -33.81 -30.06 -21.31
N ALA A 537 -34.26 -31.23 -20.86
CA ALA A 537 -35.05 -32.15 -21.68
C ALA A 537 -36.43 -31.58 -22.04
N THR A 538 -37.10 -30.88 -21.13
CA THR A 538 -38.39 -30.24 -21.41
C THR A 538 -38.23 -29.10 -22.41
N VAL A 539 -37.17 -28.29 -22.29
CA VAL A 539 -36.87 -27.20 -23.24
C VAL A 539 -36.55 -27.74 -24.64
N GLU A 540 -35.72 -28.78 -24.75
CA GLU A 540 -35.40 -29.38 -26.07
C GLU A 540 -36.62 -30.07 -26.68
N SER A 541 -37.45 -30.75 -25.86
CA SER A 541 -38.71 -31.33 -26.31
C SER A 541 -39.72 -30.27 -26.77
N LEU A 542 -39.81 -29.13 -26.06
CA LEU A 542 -40.63 -28.00 -26.46
C LEU A 542 -40.16 -27.43 -27.80
N LYS A 543 -38.85 -27.33 -28.01
CA LYS A 543 -38.26 -26.84 -29.26
C LYS A 543 -38.59 -27.74 -30.44
N GLU A 544 -38.50 -29.06 -30.26
CA GLU A 544 -38.88 -30.05 -31.27
C GLU A 544 -40.38 -29.99 -31.59
N ALA A 545 -41.24 -29.99 -30.57
CA ALA A 545 -42.69 -29.85 -30.73
C ALA A 545 -43.08 -28.54 -31.43
N THR A 546 -42.38 -27.44 -31.10
CA THR A 546 -42.59 -26.14 -31.76
C THR A 546 -42.18 -26.19 -33.24
N ARG A 547 -41.08 -26.86 -33.57
CA ARG A 547 -40.62 -27.05 -34.95
C ARG A 547 -41.64 -27.86 -35.77
N ASP A 548 -42.19 -28.92 -35.19
CA ASP A 548 -43.19 -29.77 -35.83
C ASP A 548 -44.50 -29.02 -36.08
N VAL A 549 -44.99 -28.27 -35.09
CA VAL A 549 -46.21 -27.46 -35.25
C VAL A 549 -46.03 -26.34 -36.28
N LEU A 550 -44.85 -25.72 -36.36
CA LEU A 550 -44.52 -24.74 -37.39
C LEU A 550 -44.44 -25.35 -38.80
N SER A 551 -44.06 -26.64 -38.92
CA SER A 551 -44.05 -27.34 -40.21
C SER A 551 -45.45 -27.50 -40.83
N GLY A 552 -46.50 -27.54 -40.00
CA GLY A 552 -47.89 -27.60 -40.42
C GLY A 552 -48.50 -26.28 -40.90
N LEU A 553 -47.72 -25.18 -40.88
CA LEU A 553 -48.10 -23.90 -41.48
C LEU A 553 -47.57 -23.79 -42.93
N THR A 554 -48.08 -22.81 -43.68
CA THR A 554 -47.51 -22.53 -45.00
C THR A 554 -46.08 -22.00 -44.86
N ALA A 555 -45.20 -22.27 -45.83
CA ALA A 555 -43.79 -21.86 -45.78
C ALA A 555 -43.60 -20.35 -45.49
N ARG A 556 -44.50 -19.49 -45.99
CA ARG A 556 -44.52 -18.05 -45.70
C ARG A 556 -44.90 -17.74 -44.24
N GLU A 557 -45.92 -18.39 -43.70
CA GLU A 557 -46.35 -18.20 -42.31
C GLU A 557 -45.31 -18.70 -41.30
N ALA A 558 -44.74 -19.89 -41.55
CA ALA A 558 -43.71 -20.48 -40.69
C ALA A 558 -42.43 -19.62 -40.65
N LYS A 559 -41.97 -19.14 -41.82
CA LYS A 559 -40.76 -18.30 -41.91
C LYS A 559 -40.98 -16.92 -41.27
N VAL A 560 -42.17 -16.32 -41.40
CA VAL A 560 -42.52 -15.08 -40.68
C VAL A 560 -42.43 -15.31 -39.17
N LEU A 561 -43.04 -16.37 -38.62
CA LEU A 561 -42.99 -16.63 -37.17
C LEU A 561 -41.58 -16.95 -36.67
N ARG A 562 -40.79 -17.75 -37.40
CA ARG A 562 -39.40 -18.06 -37.01
C ARG A 562 -38.54 -16.81 -36.91
N MET A 563 -38.63 -15.94 -37.91
CA MET A 563 -37.90 -14.67 -37.91
C MET A 563 -38.39 -13.70 -36.83
N ARG A 564 -39.70 -13.63 -36.58
CA ARG A 564 -40.28 -12.68 -35.61
C ARG A 564 -39.94 -13.04 -34.17
N PHE A 565 -39.89 -14.33 -33.84
CA PHE A 565 -39.64 -14.83 -32.48
C PHE A 565 -38.24 -15.41 -32.28
N GLY A 566 -37.37 -15.34 -33.30
CA GLY A 566 -36.00 -15.88 -33.21
C GLY A 566 -35.92 -17.41 -33.11
N ILE A 567 -36.96 -18.14 -33.54
CA ILE A 567 -36.95 -19.61 -33.47
C ILE A 567 -36.00 -20.16 -34.54
N ASP A 568 -34.98 -20.92 -34.11
CA ASP A 568 -33.87 -21.39 -34.94
C ASP A 568 -33.00 -20.26 -35.53
N MET A 569 -33.01 -19.07 -34.93
CA MET A 569 -32.21 -17.92 -35.34
C MET A 569 -31.52 -17.30 -34.13
N ASN A 570 -30.35 -16.68 -34.32
CA ASN A 570 -29.64 -16.03 -33.22
C ASN A 570 -30.36 -14.78 -32.69
N THR A 571 -31.22 -14.16 -33.50
CA THR A 571 -31.89 -12.90 -33.16
C THR A 571 -33.32 -12.90 -33.67
N ASP A 572 -34.20 -12.23 -32.94
CA ASP A 572 -35.52 -11.85 -33.41
C ASP A 572 -35.45 -10.66 -34.38
N HIS A 573 -36.41 -10.58 -35.31
CA HIS A 573 -36.49 -9.52 -36.29
C HIS A 573 -37.77 -8.69 -36.13
N THR A 574 -37.65 -7.39 -36.34
CA THR A 574 -38.79 -6.48 -36.30
C THR A 574 -39.73 -6.71 -37.49
N LEU A 575 -41.00 -6.32 -37.38
CA LEU A 575 -41.99 -6.47 -38.49
C LEU A 575 -41.55 -5.75 -39.76
N GLU A 576 -40.77 -4.68 -39.63
CA GLU A 576 -40.25 -3.91 -40.74
C GLU A 576 -39.08 -4.61 -41.44
N GLU A 577 -38.16 -5.22 -40.67
CA GLU A 577 -37.07 -6.04 -41.19
C GLU A 577 -37.58 -7.30 -41.89
N VAL A 578 -38.54 -7.99 -41.28
CA VAL A 578 -39.22 -9.13 -41.91
C VAL A 578 -39.96 -8.66 -43.17
N GLY A 579 -40.61 -7.50 -43.14
CA GLY A 579 -41.27 -6.91 -44.30
C GLY A 579 -40.32 -6.68 -45.48
N LYS A 580 -39.12 -6.17 -45.21
CA LYS A 580 -38.07 -5.98 -46.23
C LYS A 580 -37.63 -7.30 -46.86
N GLN A 581 -37.53 -8.40 -46.11
CA GLN A 581 -37.12 -9.70 -46.67
C GLN A 581 -38.20 -10.40 -47.51
N PHE A 582 -39.47 -10.07 -47.27
CA PHE A 582 -40.61 -10.63 -48.02
C PHE A 582 -41.14 -9.69 -49.11
N ASP A 583 -40.50 -8.53 -49.33
CA ASP A 583 -40.92 -7.45 -50.23
C ASP A 583 -42.37 -7.00 -49.98
N VAL A 584 -42.72 -6.86 -48.70
CA VAL A 584 -44.08 -6.67 -48.23
C VAL A 584 -44.13 -5.61 -47.12
N THR A 585 -45.23 -4.86 -47.03
CA THR A 585 -45.38 -3.83 -46.00
C THR A 585 -45.43 -4.42 -44.59
N ARG A 586 -44.95 -3.63 -43.60
CA ARG A 586 -45.02 -3.96 -42.16
C ARG A 586 -46.40 -4.48 -41.74
N GLU A 587 -47.47 -3.79 -42.14
CA GLU A 587 -48.84 -4.16 -41.76
C GLU A 587 -49.25 -5.52 -42.34
N ARG A 588 -48.74 -5.86 -43.53
CA ARG A 588 -49.02 -7.15 -44.14
C ARG A 588 -48.29 -8.30 -43.45
N ILE A 589 -47.07 -8.10 -42.93
CA ILE A 589 -46.41 -9.08 -42.05
C ILE A 589 -47.20 -9.28 -40.76
N ARG A 590 -47.69 -8.20 -40.13
CA ARG A 590 -48.56 -8.27 -38.93
C ARG A 590 -49.82 -9.09 -39.17
N GLN A 591 -50.44 -8.93 -40.34
CA GLN A 591 -51.61 -9.73 -40.74
C GLN A 591 -51.26 -11.22 -40.91
N ILE A 592 -50.12 -11.53 -41.51
CA ILE A 592 -49.64 -12.91 -41.70
C ILE A 592 -49.35 -13.56 -40.34
N GLU A 593 -48.68 -12.85 -39.45
CA GLU A 593 -48.42 -13.27 -38.06
C GLU A 593 -49.72 -13.56 -37.30
N ALA A 594 -50.65 -12.61 -37.27
CA ALA A 594 -51.94 -12.78 -36.58
C ALA A 594 -52.74 -13.96 -37.14
N LYS A 595 -52.71 -14.15 -38.47
CA LYS A 595 -53.35 -15.29 -39.14
C LYS A 595 -52.68 -16.61 -38.78
N ALA A 596 -51.35 -16.65 -38.73
CA ALA A 596 -50.58 -17.84 -38.36
C ALA A 596 -50.84 -18.22 -36.89
N LEU A 597 -50.78 -17.25 -35.96
CA LEU A 597 -51.12 -17.47 -34.55
C LEU A 597 -52.56 -17.95 -34.37
N ARG A 598 -53.52 -17.41 -35.14
CA ARG A 598 -54.92 -17.88 -35.10
C ARG A 598 -55.06 -19.34 -35.56
N LYS A 599 -54.27 -19.79 -36.54
CA LYS A 599 -54.23 -21.19 -36.98
C LYS A 599 -53.59 -22.10 -35.92
N LEU A 600 -52.53 -21.63 -35.27
CA LEU A 600 -51.85 -22.39 -34.21
C LEU A 600 -52.72 -22.53 -32.95
N ARG A 601 -53.63 -21.58 -32.68
CA ARG A 601 -54.62 -21.65 -31.59
C ARG A 601 -55.75 -22.67 -31.80
N HIS A 602 -55.82 -23.31 -32.97
CA HIS A 602 -56.84 -24.35 -33.19
C HIS A 602 -56.51 -25.58 -32.31
N PRO A 603 -57.49 -26.17 -31.61
CA PRO A 603 -57.26 -27.24 -30.62
C PRO A 603 -56.36 -28.37 -31.12
N THR A 604 -56.60 -28.83 -32.35
CA THR A 604 -55.84 -29.91 -33.01
C THR A 604 -54.34 -29.63 -33.19
N ARG A 605 -53.89 -28.37 -33.07
CA ARG A 605 -52.48 -27.97 -33.20
C ARG A 605 -51.92 -27.44 -31.88
N SER A 606 -52.75 -26.79 -31.06
CA SER A 606 -52.34 -26.27 -29.77
C SER A 606 -52.24 -27.33 -28.68
N GLU A 607 -52.93 -28.47 -28.80
CA GLU A 607 -52.96 -29.53 -27.78
C GLU A 607 -51.55 -30.04 -27.44
N HIS A 608 -50.69 -30.28 -28.44
CA HIS A 608 -49.30 -30.70 -28.25
C HIS A 608 -48.40 -29.65 -27.60
N LEU A 609 -48.69 -28.35 -27.78
CA LEU A 609 -47.91 -27.28 -27.15
C LEU A 609 -48.47 -26.89 -25.78
N ARG A 610 -49.73 -27.23 -25.51
CA ARG A 610 -50.42 -26.93 -24.26
C ARG A 610 -49.89 -27.77 -23.11
N SER A 611 -49.35 -28.96 -23.37
CA SER A 611 -48.72 -29.82 -22.36
C SER A 611 -47.40 -29.28 -21.81
N PHE A 612 -46.79 -28.26 -22.44
CA PHE A 612 -45.57 -27.60 -21.98
C PHE A 612 -45.85 -26.29 -21.22
N LEU A 613 -47.12 -25.90 -21.10
CA LEU A 613 -47.52 -24.84 -20.20
C LEU A 613 -47.78 -25.51 -18.85
N ASP A 614 -46.82 -25.39 -17.93
CA ASP A 614 -47.08 -25.67 -16.52
C ASP A 614 -48.19 -24.71 -16.07
N GLU A 615 -49.27 -25.24 -15.48
CA GLU A 615 -50.38 -24.41 -14.95
C GLU A 615 -49.94 -23.52 -13.79
#